data_AF-A0A943CKW9-F1
#
_entry.id   AF-A0A943CKW9-F1
#
_cell.length_a   1.000
_cell.length_b   1.000
_cell.length_c   1.000
_cell.angle_alpha   90.00
_cell.angle_beta   90.00
_cell.angle_gamma   90.00
#
_symmetry.space_group_name_H-M   'P 1'
#
loop_
_entity.id
_entity.type
_entity.pdbx_description
1 polymer ?
#
loop_
_entity_poly.entity_id
_entity_poly.type
_entity_poly.pdbx_seq_one_letter_code
_entity_poly.pdbx_strand_id
1 'polypeptide(L)' 'MVMMNDIERKALNEKLNNPQKDVRCPRCGNIINYDKRGNSIAVECATKDCIYGGIRGI' A
#
# COMPACT_ATOMS: atom_id res chain seq x y z
N MET A 1 15.68 10.60 3.46
CA MET A 1 14.65 9.59 3.77
C MET A 1 13.30 10.25 3.63
N VAL A 2 12.46 9.79 2.71
CA VAL A 2 11.07 10.29 2.63
C VAL A 2 10.35 9.74 3.86
N MET A 3 10.04 10.60 4.83
CA MET A 3 9.31 10.19 6.04
C MET A 3 7.90 9.76 5.63
N MET A 4 7.64 8.46 5.68
CA MET A 4 6.31 7.91 5.45
C MET A 4 5.48 8.18 6.71
N ASN A 5 4.44 9.01 6.61
CA ASN A 5 3.61 9.36 7.75
C ASN A 5 2.83 8.15 8.27
N ASP A 6 2.44 8.21 9.54
CA ASP A 6 1.70 7.14 10.21
C ASP A 6 0.38 6.79 9.49
N ILE A 7 -0.29 7.80 8.92
CA ILE A 7 -1.53 7.64 8.14
C ILE A 7 -1.28 6.82 6.86
N GLU A 8 -0.15 7.06 6.19
CA GLU A 8 0.22 6.36 4.96
C GLU A 8 0.55 4.90 5.26
N ARG A 9 1.29 4.67 6.35
CA ARG A 9 1.58 3.32 6.85
C ARG A 9 0.31 2.59 7.24
N LYS A 10 -0.63 3.26 7.91
CA LYS A 10 -1.91 2.66 8.28
C LYS A 10 -2.74 2.28 7.07
N ALA A 11 -2.80 3.13 6.04
CA ALA A 11 -3.50 2.83 4.80
C ALA A 11 -2.89 1.62 4.07
N LEU A 12 -1.56 1.57 3.93
CA LEU A 12 -0.88 0.43 3.32
C LEU A 12 -1.09 -0.85 4.12
N ASN A 13 -0.99 -0.79 5.46
CA ASN A 13 -1.20 -1.94 6.32
C ASN A 13 -2.66 -2.41 6.30
N GLU A 14 -3.62 -1.50 6.22
CA GLU A 14 -5.04 -1.85 6.10
C GLU A 14 -5.30 -2.61 4.80
N LYS A 15 -4.75 -2.15 3.67
CA LYS A 15 -4.86 -2.84 2.38
C LYS A 15 -4.12 -4.17 2.38
N LEU A 16 -2.96 -4.23 3.03
CA LEU A 16 -2.18 -5.46 3.16
C LEU A 16 -2.93 -6.55 3.97
N ASN A 17 -3.56 -6.16 5.09
CA ASN A 17 -4.35 -7.07 5.92
C ASN A 17 -5.73 -7.38 5.29
N ASN A 18 -6.25 -6.48 4.44
CA ASN A 18 -7.54 -6.61 3.77
C ASN A 18 -7.39 -6.37 2.26
N PRO A 19 -6.83 -7.32 1.50
CA PRO A 19 -6.55 -7.15 0.07
C PRO A 19 -7.80 -6.83 -0.76
N GLN A 20 -8.96 -7.33 -0.34
CA GLN A 20 -10.25 -7.11 -1.00
C GLN A 20 -10.88 -5.75 -0.70
N LYS A 21 -10.38 -5.00 0.29
CA LYS A 21 -10.95 -3.71 0.69
C LYS A 21 -10.42 -2.60 -0.21
N ASP A 22 -11.30 -1.72 -0.70
CA ASP A 22 -10.89 -0.49 -1.38
C ASP A 22 -10.36 0.53 -0.38
N VAL A 23 -9.05 0.48 -0.14
CA VAL A 23 -8.35 1.48 0.66
C VAL A 23 -7.88 2.60 -0.26
N ARG A 24 -8.25 3.84 0.08
CA ARG A 24 -7.81 5.05 -0.63
C ARG A 24 -6.53 5.59 -0.02
N CYS A 25 -5.65 6.10 -0.87
CA CYS A 25 -4.43 6.76 -0.47
C CYS A 25 -4.77 8.10 0.21
N PRO A 26 -4.25 8.37 1.42
CA PRO A 26 -4.49 9.62 2.13
C PRO A 26 -3.79 10.83 1.49
N ARG A 27 -2.79 10.64 0.60
CA ARG A 27 -2.13 11.76 -0.10
C ARG A 27 -2.90 12.23 -1.34
N CYS A 28 -3.35 11.30 -2.17
CA CYS A 28 -3.89 11.62 -3.51
C CYS A 28 -5.34 11.17 -3.72
N GLY A 29 -5.93 10.41 -2.79
CA GLY A 29 -7.30 9.89 -2.89
C GLY A 29 -7.48 8.68 -3.81
N ASN A 30 -6.44 8.26 -4.54
CA ASN A 30 -6.50 7.10 -5.44
C ASN A 30 -6.52 5.77 -4.69
N ILE A 31 -7.03 4.73 -5.35
CA ILE A 31 -7.11 3.38 -4.79
C ILE A 31 -5.70 2.78 -4.68
N ILE A 32 -5.45 2.11 -3.55
CA ILE A 32 -4.25 1.32 -3.32
C ILE A 32 -4.48 -0.08 -3.89
N ASN A 33 -3.59 -0.49 -4.77
CA ASN A 33 -3.58 -1.82 -5.37
C ASN A 33 -2.82 -2.79 -4.48
N TYR A 34 -3.30 -4.03 -4.45
CA TYR A 34 -2.65 -5.14 -3.77
C TYR A 34 -2.27 -6.17 -4.83
N ASP A 35 -1.00 -6.56 -4.86
CA ASP A 35 -0.45 -7.53 -5.80
C ASP A 35 0.35 -8.59 -5.03
N LYS A 36 -0.04 -9.86 -5.16
CA LYS A 36 0.65 -10.97 -4.50
C LYS A 36 1.45 -11.75 -5.54
N ARG A 37 2.78 -11.74 -5.39
CA ARG A 37 3.74 -12.46 -6.25
C ARG A 37 4.43 -13.55 -5.44
N GLY A 38 3.86 -14.76 -5.46
CA GLY A 38 4.37 -15.90 -4.70
C GLY A 38 4.39 -15.59 -3.19
N ASN A 39 5.59 -15.55 -2.60
CA ASN A 39 5.83 -15.24 -1.19
C ASN A 39 6.03 -13.74 -0.91
N SER A 40 5.87 -12.89 -1.93
CA SER A 40 5.93 -11.44 -1.76
C SER A 40 4.57 -10.81 -1.98
N ILE A 41 4.30 -9.77 -1.21
CA ILE A 41 3.12 -8.93 -1.31
C ILE A 41 3.60 -7.52 -1.60
N ALA A 42 3.10 -6.93 -2.67
CA ALA A 42 3.29 -5.53 -3.02
C ALA A 42 1.96 -4.78 -2.87
N VAL A 43 2.03 -3.60 -2.28
CA VAL A 43 0.88 -2.73 -2.02
C VAL A 43 1.28 -1.33 -2.46
N GLU A 44 0.77 -0.89 -3.60
CA GLU A 44 1.19 0.36 -4.21
C GLU A 44 -0.03 1.21 -4.59
N CYS A 45 0.09 2.53 -4.42
CA CYS A 45 -0.90 3.44 -4.97
C CYS A 45 -0.72 3.52 -6.49
N ALA A 46 -1.84 3.51 -7.24
CA ALA A 46 -1.81 3.67 -8.70
C ALA A 46 -1.20 5.01 -9.19
N THR A 47 -1.00 5.97 -8.28
CA THR A 47 -0.39 7.27 -8.59
C THR A 47 1.13 7.11 -8.64
N LYS A 48 1.76 7.54 -9.75
CA LYS A 48 3.22 7.63 -9.85
C LYS A 48 3.79 8.50 -8.72
N ASP A 49 4.90 8.06 -8.12
CA ASP A 49 5.63 8.76 -7.06
C ASP A 49 4.87 8.98 -5.73
N CYS A 50 3.89 8.12 -5.46
CA CYS A 50 3.11 8.20 -4.22
C CYS A 50 3.61 7.18 -3.18
N ILE A 51 2.68 6.51 -2.50
CA ILE A 51 2.98 5.54 -1.45
C ILE A 51 3.11 4.13 -2.01
N TYR A 52 4.13 3.43 -1.56
CA TYR A 52 4.41 2.04 -1.87
C TYR A 52 4.83 1.33 -0.59
N GLY A 53 4.37 0.10 -0.42
CA GLY A 53 4.71 -0.77 0.68
C GLY A 53 4.56 -2.23 0.27
N GLY A 54 4.96 -3.14 1.13
CA GLY A 54 4.86 -4.55 0.84
C GLY A 54 5.65 -5.39 1.83
N ILE A 55 5.42 -6.70 1.77
CA ILE A 55 6.17 -7.71 2.52
C ILE A 55 6.93 -8.54 1.49
N ARG A 56 8.23 -8.73 1.70
CA ARG A 56 9.06 -9.62 0.90
C ARG A 56 9.48 -10.79 1.78
N GLY A 57 9.16 -12.02 1.36
CA GLY A 57 9.57 -13.25 2.04
C GLY A 57 8.65 -13.67 3.19
N ILE A 58 7.37 -13.95 2.89
CA ILE A 58 6.50 -14.77 3.75
C ILE A 58 6.99 -16.22 3.76
#